data_AF-A0A5N4CSF9-F1
#
_entry.id   AF-A0A5N4CSF9-F1
#
_cell.length_a   1.000
_cell.length_b   1.000
_cell.length_c   1.000
_cell.angle_alpha   90.00
_cell.angle_beta   90.00
_cell.angle_gamma   90.00
#
_symmetry.space_group_name_H-M   'P 1'
#
loop_
_entity.id
_entity.type
_entity.pdbx_description
1 polymer ?
#
loop_
_entity_poly.entity_id
_entity_poly.type
_entity_poly.pdbx_seq_one_letter_code
_entity_poly.pdbx_strand_id
1 'polypeptide(L)'
;MEQPEDMASLSEFDSLAGSIPATKVEITVSCRNLLDKDMFSKSDPLCVMYTQGMENKQWREFGRTEVIDNTLNPDFVRKFIVDYFFEEKQNLRFDLYDVDSKSPDLSKHVSSASDCPALLKVPNSELALGFTVTVVFFCTLNVQDFLGQAFCTLGEIVGSPGSRLEKSLTIGAFSLNSRTGKPMPAVSNGGVPGKKCGTIILSAEELSNCRDVATMQFCANKLDKKDFFGKSDPFLVFYRSNEDGTFTICHKTEVMKNTLNPVWQTFSIPVRALCNGDYDRTIKVEVYDWDRDGSHDFIGEFTTSYRELARGQSQFNIYEVVNPKKKMKKKKYVNSGTVTLLSFAVESECTFLDYIKGGTQINFTVAIDFTASNGNPSQSTSLHYMSPYQLNAYALALTAVGEIIQHYDSDKMFPALGFGAKLPPDGRVSHEFPLNGNQENPSCCGIDGILEAYHHSLRTVQLYGPTNFAPVVTHVARNAATVQDGSQYSVLLIITDGVISDMAQTKEAIVNAAKLPMSIIIIGVGQAEFDAMVELDGDDVRISSRGKLAERDIVQFVPFRDYVDRTGNHVLSMARLARDVLAEIPDQLVSYMKAQGIRPRSPPLAPAHSAPESPARTPPASPLHTHI
;
A
#
# COMPACT_ATOMS: atom_id res chain seq x y z
N MET A 1 -49.46 -18.09 -14.59
CA MET A 1 -49.38 -17.03 -13.55
C MET A 1 -48.00 -17.21 -12.95
N GLU A 2 -46.99 -16.73 -13.67
CA GLU A 2 -45.57 -16.87 -13.36
C GLU A 2 -45.08 -15.47 -12.97
N GLN A 3 -44.56 -15.35 -11.75
CA GLN A 3 -43.90 -14.16 -11.25
C GLN A 3 -42.42 -14.19 -11.69
N PRO A 4 -41.84 -13.04 -12.09
CA PRO A 4 -40.46 -12.98 -12.51
C PRO A 4 -39.51 -12.88 -11.30
N GLU A 5 -38.33 -13.45 -11.51
CA GLU A 5 -37.21 -13.64 -10.59
C GLU A 5 -36.71 -12.34 -9.94
N ASP A 6 -36.34 -12.46 -8.67
CA ASP A 6 -35.80 -11.41 -7.81
C ASP A 6 -34.54 -10.75 -8.40
N MET A 7 -34.59 -9.43 -8.54
CA MET A 7 -33.41 -8.60 -8.71
C MET A 7 -32.57 -8.68 -7.43
N ALA A 8 -31.37 -9.25 -7.55
CA ALA A 8 -30.36 -9.19 -6.52
C ALA A 8 -30.13 -7.72 -6.09
N SER A 9 -30.37 -7.45 -4.81
CA SER A 9 -29.99 -6.22 -4.14
C SER A 9 -28.47 -6.05 -4.22
N LEU A 10 -28.02 -4.85 -4.60
CA LEU A 10 -26.61 -4.41 -4.65
C LEU A 10 -25.92 -4.32 -3.26
N SER A 11 -26.35 -5.13 -2.29
CA SER A 11 -25.84 -5.16 -0.91
C SER A 11 -25.20 -6.49 -0.51
N GLU A 12 -25.01 -7.44 -1.43
CA GLU A 12 -24.39 -8.76 -1.14
C GLU A 12 -22.96 -8.93 -1.68
N PHE A 13 -22.28 -7.84 -2.07
CA PHE A 13 -20.88 -7.93 -2.55
C PHE A 13 -19.79 -7.74 -1.49
N ASP A 14 -20.13 -7.62 -0.20
CA ASP A 14 -19.15 -7.28 0.85
C ASP A 14 -18.65 -8.46 1.72
N SER A 15 -19.12 -9.69 1.49
CA SER A 15 -18.79 -10.82 2.39
C SER A 15 -17.66 -11.74 1.92
N LEU A 16 -16.79 -11.29 1.01
CA LEU A 16 -15.53 -11.96 0.64
C LEU A 16 -14.41 -10.93 0.46
N ALA A 17 -14.12 -10.14 1.49
CA ALA A 17 -12.96 -9.25 1.55
C ALA A 17 -11.65 -10.07 1.63
N GLY A 18 -11.21 -10.62 0.50
CA GLY A 18 -9.77 -10.65 0.23
C GLY A 18 -9.35 -9.20 0.03
N SER A 19 -8.33 -8.72 0.77
CA SER A 19 -7.85 -7.35 0.64
C SER A 19 -7.58 -7.05 -0.83
N ILE A 20 -8.24 -6.03 -1.36
CA ILE A 20 -7.92 -5.52 -2.69
C ILE A 20 -6.54 -4.88 -2.53
N PRO A 21 -5.52 -5.25 -3.32
CA PRO A 21 -4.20 -4.64 -3.20
C PRO A 21 -4.32 -3.12 -3.33
N ALA A 22 -3.64 -2.40 -2.43
CA ALA A 22 -3.61 -0.94 -2.46
C ALA A 22 -3.18 -0.44 -3.84
N THR A 23 -2.24 -1.15 -4.50
CA THR A 23 -1.88 -0.92 -5.90
C THR A 23 -1.03 -2.07 -6.48
N LYS A 24 -0.71 -2.01 -7.78
CA LYS A 24 0.32 -2.85 -8.41
C LYS A 24 1.61 -2.08 -8.58
N VAL A 25 2.74 -2.71 -8.31
CA VAL A 25 4.08 -2.14 -8.46
C VAL A 25 4.86 -2.91 -9.50
N GLU A 26 5.52 -2.18 -10.37
CA GLU A 26 6.48 -2.67 -11.34
C GLU A 26 7.90 -2.49 -10.80
N ILE A 27 8.60 -3.61 -10.62
CA ILE A 27 9.99 -3.65 -10.15
C ILE A 27 10.92 -3.78 -11.36
N THR A 28 11.84 -2.84 -11.50
CA THR A 28 12.96 -2.90 -12.44
C THR A 28 14.22 -3.29 -11.68
N VAL A 29 15.04 -4.14 -12.29
CA VAL A 29 16.27 -4.65 -11.70
C VAL A 29 17.46 -4.24 -12.57
N SER A 30 18.52 -3.76 -11.92
CA SER A 30 19.83 -3.64 -12.54
C SER A 30 20.93 -4.06 -11.58
N CYS A 31 22.09 -4.43 -12.10
CA CYS A 31 23.23 -4.79 -11.26
C CYS A 31 24.48 -4.04 -11.71
N ARG A 32 25.43 -3.86 -10.78
CA ARG A 32 26.72 -3.22 -11.03
C ARG A 32 27.85 -4.03 -10.43
N ASN A 33 28.98 -4.08 -11.13
CA ASN A 33 30.20 -4.73 -10.69
C ASN A 33 30.00 -6.19 -10.25
N LEU A 34 29.20 -6.95 -11.00
CA LEU A 34 29.01 -8.38 -10.75
C LEU A 34 30.35 -9.13 -10.76
N LEU A 35 30.39 -10.25 -10.05
CA LEU A 35 31.54 -11.17 -10.10
C LEU A 35 31.71 -11.69 -11.52
N ASP A 36 32.92 -11.57 -12.05
CA ASP A 36 33.28 -12.22 -13.29
C ASP A 36 33.66 -13.67 -13.00
N LYS A 37 32.88 -14.61 -13.52
CA LYS A 37 33.15 -16.06 -13.37
C LYS A 37 33.76 -16.69 -14.62
N ASP A 38 33.80 -15.95 -15.71
CA ASP A 38 34.29 -16.44 -16.99
C ASP A 38 35.80 -16.28 -17.13
N MET A 39 36.43 -17.26 -17.78
CA MET A 39 37.89 -17.28 -17.98
C MET A 39 38.33 -16.46 -19.21
N PHE A 40 37.42 -16.23 -20.17
CA PHE A 40 37.72 -15.60 -21.46
C PHE A 40 36.64 -14.60 -21.94
N SER A 41 35.56 -14.41 -21.19
CA SER A 41 34.45 -13.48 -21.42
C SER A 41 34.06 -12.83 -20.09
N LYS A 42 33.08 -11.92 -20.08
CA LYS A 42 32.36 -11.53 -18.87
C LYS A 42 31.11 -12.41 -18.75
N SER A 43 30.62 -12.56 -17.54
CA SER A 43 29.36 -13.24 -17.24
C SER A 43 28.16 -12.78 -18.07
N ASP A 44 27.21 -13.70 -18.26
CA ASP A 44 25.91 -13.58 -18.92
C ASP A 44 24.78 -13.56 -17.86
N PRO A 45 24.58 -12.44 -17.14
CA PRO A 45 23.69 -12.39 -15.98
C PRO A 45 22.21 -12.62 -16.30
N LEU A 46 21.56 -13.36 -15.41
CA LEU A 46 20.12 -13.57 -15.29
C LEU A 46 19.68 -13.32 -13.84
N CYS A 47 18.58 -12.59 -13.64
CA CYS A 47 17.98 -12.40 -12.32
C CYS A 47 16.71 -13.24 -12.16
N VAL A 48 16.59 -13.92 -11.02
CA VAL A 48 15.39 -14.65 -10.60
C VAL A 48 14.85 -14.02 -9.33
N MET A 49 13.59 -13.58 -9.38
CA MET A 49 12.89 -13.05 -8.21
C MET A 49 12.04 -14.15 -7.56
N TYR A 50 12.11 -14.24 -6.24
CA TYR A 50 11.29 -15.12 -5.42
C TYR A 50 10.45 -14.30 -4.45
N THR A 51 9.24 -14.79 -4.19
CA THR A 51 8.33 -14.26 -3.16
C THR A 51 8.19 -15.29 -2.05
N GLN A 52 8.00 -14.84 -0.82
CA GLN A 52 7.75 -15.73 0.31
C GLN A 52 6.26 -15.79 0.65
N GLY A 53 5.68 -16.99 0.71
CA GLY A 53 4.29 -17.15 1.17
C GLY A 53 4.14 -16.87 2.66
N MET A 54 3.06 -16.19 3.06
CA MET A 54 2.79 -15.84 4.46
C MET A 54 2.61 -17.05 5.38
N GLU A 55 1.96 -18.11 4.90
CA GLU A 55 1.56 -19.23 5.76
C GLU A 55 2.70 -20.20 6.06
N ASN A 56 3.52 -20.50 5.05
CA ASN A 56 4.50 -21.59 5.10
C ASN A 56 5.95 -21.10 5.07
N LYS A 57 6.19 -19.78 4.98
CA LYS A 57 7.50 -19.15 4.81
C LYS A 57 8.31 -19.75 3.64
N GLN A 58 7.67 -20.42 2.69
CA GLN A 58 8.35 -21.02 1.56
C GLN A 58 8.59 -19.98 0.47
N TRP A 59 9.82 -19.96 -0.03
CA TRP A 59 10.18 -19.19 -1.21
C TRP A 59 9.64 -19.85 -2.45
N ARG A 60 8.91 -19.09 -3.28
CA ARG A 60 8.41 -19.51 -4.58
C ARG A 60 8.99 -18.60 -5.64
N GLU A 61 9.47 -19.20 -6.72
CA GLU A 61 9.92 -18.44 -7.88
C GLU A 61 8.74 -17.63 -8.41
N PHE A 62 8.92 -16.31 -8.47
CA PHE A 62 7.93 -15.39 -9.04
C PHE A 62 8.13 -15.25 -10.54
N GLY A 63 9.39 -15.10 -10.96
CA GLY A 63 9.76 -15.03 -12.37
C GLY A 63 11.24 -14.79 -12.58
N ARG A 64 11.64 -14.76 -13.85
CA ARG A 64 13.02 -14.53 -14.30
C ARG A 64 13.07 -13.37 -15.30
N THR A 65 14.16 -12.62 -15.30
CA THR A 65 14.47 -11.64 -16.36
C THR A 65 14.92 -12.35 -17.65
N GLU A 66 15.24 -11.59 -18.68
CA GLU A 66 16.10 -12.06 -19.77
C GLU A 66 17.56 -12.23 -19.30
N VAL A 67 18.35 -12.94 -20.11
CA VAL A 67 19.81 -13.02 -20.00
C VAL A 67 20.41 -11.85 -20.76
N ILE A 68 21.42 -11.18 -20.19
CA ILE A 68 22.17 -10.13 -20.90
C ILE A 68 23.59 -10.59 -21.11
N ASP A 69 24.00 -10.72 -22.36
CA ASP A 69 25.31 -11.29 -22.72
C ASP A 69 26.47 -10.36 -22.34
N ASN A 70 27.55 -10.95 -21.82
CA ASN A 70 28.88 -10.38 -21.68
C ASN A 70 28.92 -9.03 -20.93
N THR A 71 28.28 -8.97 -19.76
CA THR A 71 28.23 -7.75 -18.94
C THR A 71 28.27 -8.02 -17.44
N LEU A 72 29.04 -7.19 -16.73
CA LEU A 72 29.03 -7.15 -15.26
C LEU A 72 28.11 -6.03 -14.72
N ASN A 73 27.45 -5.29 -15.61
CA ASN A 73 26.58 -4.17 -15.29
C ASN A 73 25.25 -4.25 -16.04
N PRO A 74 24.47 -5.33 -15.87
CA PRO A 74 23.21 -5.50 -16.60
C PRO A 74 22.16 -4.47 -16.16
N ASP A 75 21.41 -3.98 -17.14
CA ASP A 75 20.14 -3.26 -16.94
C ASP A 75 19.04 -4.10 -17.59
N PHE A 76 18.24 -4.79 -16.78
CA PHE A 76 17.22 -5.71 -17.29
C PHE A 76 15.99 -4.95 -17.78
N VAL A 77 15.52 -5.31 -18.96
CA VAL A 77 14.32 -4.78 -19.61
C VAL A 77 13.06 -5.44 -19.07
N ARG A 78 13.10 -6.74 -18.75
CA ARG A 78 11.95 -7.43 -18.17
C ARG A 78 11.75 -6.99 -16.73
N LYS A 79 10.53 -6.50 -16.45
CA LYS A 79 10.12 -6.01 -15.15
C LYS A 79 9.21 -7.02 -14.45
N PHE A 80 9.18 -6.97 -13.12
CA PHE A 80 8.30 -7.81 -12.30
C PHE A 80 7.10 -7.01 -11.82
N ILE A 81 5.89 -7.47 -12.12
CA ILE A 81 4.64 -6.81 -11.70
C ILE A 81 4.08 -7.53 -10.47
N VAL A 82 4.10 -6.89 -9.31
CA VAL A 82 3.65 -7.45 -8.03
C VAL A 82 2.52 -6.63 -7.43
N ASP A 83 1.60 -7.28 -6.73
CA ASP A 83 0.61 -6.61 -5.89
C ASP A 83 1.30 -6.04 -4.64
N TYR A 84 0.98 -4.79 -4.27
CA TYR A 84 1.54 -4.12 -3.10
C TYR A 84 0.45 -3.91 -2.04
N PHE A 85 0.78 -4.33 -0.82
CA PHE A 85 -0.04 -4.18 0.38
C PHE A 85 0.80 -3.46 1.43
N PHE A 86 0.37 -2.27 1.85
CA PHE A 86 1.11 -1.44 2.81
C PHE A 86 1.25 -2.16 4.15
N GLU A 87 0.19 -2.85 4.54
CA GLU A 87 -0.05 -3.51 5.80
C GLU A 87 0.57 -4.92 5.89
N GLU A 88 1.34 -5.32 4.86
CA GLU A 88 1.98 -6.63 4.78
C GLU A 88 3.51 -6.57 4.64
N LYS A 89 4.20 -7.46 5.36
CA LYS A 89 5.63 -7.68 5.17
C LYS A 89 5.89 -8.60 3.97
N GLN A 90 5.96 -8.01 2.78
CA GLN A 90 6.15 -8.74 1.54
C GLN A 90 7.64 -9.01 1.27
N ASN A 91 8.15 -10.18 1.70
CA ASN A 91 9.56 -10.55 1.54
C ASN A 91 9.89 -10.96 0.10
N LEU A 92 10.99 -10.41 -0.42
CA LEU A 92 11.54 -10.65 -1.74
C LEU A 92 12.98 -11.19 -1.62
N ARG A 93 13.32 -12.13 -2.51
CA ARG A 93 14.69 -12.60 -2.71
C ARG A 93 15.03 -12.51 -4.19
N PHE A 94 16.21 -11.97 -4.49
CA PHE A 94 16.74 -11.86 -5.83
C PHE A 94 18.00 -12.71 -5.92
N ASP A 95 18.00 -13.70 -6.80
CA ASP A 95 19.14 -14.56 -7.07
C ASP A 95 19.68 -14.23 -8.47
N LEU A 96 21.00 -14.02 -8.57
CA LEU A 96 21.69 -13.72 -9.81
C LEU A 96 22.50 -14.95 -10.24
N TYR A 97 22.41 -15.29 -11.52
CA TYR A 97 23.10 -16.43 -12.14
C TYR A 97 23.84 -15.97 -13.38
N ASP A 98 24.93 -16.66 -13.69
CA ASP A 98 25.72 -16.55 -14.90
C ASP A 98 25.33 -17.67 -15.87
N VAL A 99 24.65 -17.37 -16.96
CA VAL A 99 24.13 -18.41 -17.85
C VAL A 99 25.23 -18.87 -18.81
N ASP A 100 25.99 -19.88 -18.39
CA ASP A 100 27.04 -20.54 -19.18
C ASP A 100 26.51 -20.99 -20.56
N SER A 101 26.88 -20.29 -21.63
CA SER A 101 26.69 -20.72 -23.01
C SER A 101 27.69 -21.82 -23.38
N LYS A 102 27.48 -23.05 -22.91
CA LYS A 102 28.41 -24.15 -23.23
C LYS A 102 28.07 -24.81 -24.57
N SER A 103 28.69 -24.27 -25.64
CA SER A 103 29.02 -24.86 -26.95
C SER A 103 28.03 -24.64 -28.13
N PRO A 104 28.53 -24.28 -29.33
CA PRO A 104 27.70 -24.15 -30.54
C PRO A 104 27.32 -25.48 -31.24
N ASP A 105 27.60 -26.64 -30.62
CA ASP A 105 27.36 -27.96 -31.21
C ASP A 105 26.14 -28.65 -30.57
N LEU A 106 25.04 -28.70 -31.34
CA LEU A 106 23.74 -29.23 -30.89
C LEU A 106 23.75 -30.72 -30.50
N SER A 107 24.77 -31.49 -30.89
CA SER A 107 24.82 -32.94 -30.68
C SER A 107 25.13 -33.37 -29.24
N LYS A 108 25.60 -32.44 -28.40
CA LYS A 108 26.03 -32.73 -27.01
C LYS A 108 25.00 -32.36 -25.94
N HIS A 109 23.84 -31.80 -26.31
CA HIS A 109 22.75 -31.47 -25.38
C HIS A 109 21.84 -32.65 -25.02
N VAL A 110 22.10 -33.86 -25.54
CA VAL A 110 21.37 -35.07 -25.14
C VAL A 110 22.15 -35.76 -24.02
N SER A 111 21.96 -35.31 -22.79
CA SER A 111 22.14 -36.17 -21.62
C SER A 111 20.91 -37.07 -21.50
N SER A 112 21.17 -38.36 -21.37
CA SER A 112 20.19 -39.45 -21.38
C SER A 112 18.96 -39.20 -20.49
N ALA A 113 17.79 -39.58 -21.01
CA ALA A 113 16.49 -39.54 -20.37
C ALA A 113 16.34 -40.54 -19.18
N SER A 114 17.28 -40.54 -18.24
CA SER A 114 17.33 -41.51 -17.13
C SER A 114 17.22 -40.93 -15.73
N ASP A 115 17.21 -39.60 -15.52
CA ASP A 115 17.15 -39.00 -14.17
C ASP A 115 16.00 -37.98 -13.98
N CYS A 116 14.79 -38.32 -14.45
CA CYS A 116 13.56 -37.60 -14.09
C CYS A 116 12.67 -38.47 -13.18
N PRO A 117 12.52 -38.15 -11.87
CA PRO A 117 11.38 -38.66 -11.12
C PRO A 117 10.19 -37.71 -11.28
N ALA A 118 9.08 -38.28 -11.76
CA ALA A 118 7.71 -37.76 -11.75
C ALA A 118 7.35 -36.65 -12.76
N LEU A 119 7.16 -37.04 -14.03
CA LEU A 119 6.10 -36.46 -14.86
C LEU A 119 4.78 -37.18 -14.55
N LEU A 120 3.78 -36.43 -14.06
CA LEU A 120 2.38 -36.84 -14.07
C LEU A 120 1.96 -37.11 -15.52
N LYS A 121 1.79 -38.39 -15.87
CA LYS A 121 1.10 -38.79 -17.10
C LYS A 121 -0.38 -38.43 -16.93
N VAL A 122 -0.83 -37.39 -17.62
CA VAL A 122 -2.26 -37.22 -17.91
C VAL A 122 -2.60 -38.16 -19.07
N PRO A 123 -3.62 -39.03 -18.95
CA PRO A 123 -4.01 -39.91 -20.04
C PRO A 123 -4.66 -39.10 -21.18
N ASN A 124 -4.25 -39.42 -22.40
CA ASN A 124 -4.75 -38.84 -23.64
C ASN A 124 -6.26 -39.12 -23.82
N SER A 125 -7.06 -38.07 -23.85
CA SER A 125 -8.24 -38.01 -24.73
C SER A 125 -8.60 -36.55 -25.00
N GLU A 126 -8.62 -36.24 -26.30
CA GLU A 126 -9.21 -35.04 -26.93
C GLU A 126 -8.50 -33.70 -26.72
N LEU A 127 -7.80 -33.25 -27.77
CA LEU A 127 -8.21 -32.06 -28.53
C LEU A 127 -7.31 -31.90 -29.76
N ALA A 128 -7.92 -32.14 -30.92
CA ALA A 128 -7.42 -31.66 -32.19
C ALA A 128 -7.70 -30.15 -32.27
N LEU A 129 -6.65 -29.34 -32.42
CA LEU A 129 -6.63 -28.07 -33.15
C LEU A 129 -5.19 -27.55 -33.14
N GLY A 130 -4.64 -27.31 -34.33
CA GLY A 130 -3.23 -27.02 -34.54
C GLY A 130 -2.77 -25.75 -33.84
N PHE A 131 -1.82 -25.91 -32.92
CA PHE A 131 -0.92 -24.86 -32.47
C PHE A 131 0.51 -25.42 -32.50
N THR A 132 1.40 -24.68 -33.14
CA THR A 132 2.85 -24.94 -33.16
C THR A 132 3.36 -24.94 -31.72
N VAL A 133 3.88 -26.06 -31.25
CA VAL A 133 4.51 -26.18 -29.93
C VAL A 133 5.84 -25.42 -29.99
N THR A 134 5.86 -24.18 -29.53
CA THR A 134 7.11 -23.49 -29.20
C THR A 134 7.75 -24.25 -28.03
N VAL A 135 8.83 -24.97 -28.31
CA VAL A 135 9.65 -25.62 -27.29
C VAL A 135 10.31 -24.52 -26.46
N VAL A 136 9.74 -24.22 -25.29
CA VAL A 136 10.38 -23.35 -24.30
C VAL A 136 11.54 -24.15 -23.69
N PHE A 137 12.78 -23.77 -24.01
CA PHE A 137 13.96 -24.29 -23.34
C PHE A 137 13.88 -23.95 -21.84
N PHE A 138 13.70 -24.96 -20.99
CA PHE A 138 13.91 -24.80 -19.55
C PHE A 138 15.42 -24.78 -19.29
N CYS A 139 15.97 -23.58 -19.08
CA CYS A 139 17.34 -23.45 -18.58
C CYS A 139 17.37 -23.97 -17.13
N THR A 140 18.01 -25.12 -16.91
CA THR A 140 18.32 -25.66 -15.59
C THR A 140 19.46 -24.86 -14.98
N LEU A 141 19.14 -23.97 -14.03
CA LEU A 141 20.11 -23.14 -13.32
C LEU A 141 21.03 -24.01 -12.46
N ASN A 142 22.34 -23.92 -12.68
CA ASN A 142 23.34 -24.66 -11.91
C ASN A 142 23.88 -23.81 -10.76
N VAL A 143 24.36 -24.47 -9.70
CA VAL A 143 24.91 -23.81 -8.51
C VAL A 143 26.31 -23.22 -8.80
N GLN A 144 27.00 -23.78 -9.79
CA GLN A 144 28.29 -23.27 -10.26
C GLN A 144 28.18 -21.86 -10.88
N ASP A 145 26.97 -21.48 -11.31
CA ASP A 145 26.66 -20.27 -12.06
C ASP A 145 26.21 -19.11 -11.15
N PHE A 146 26.02 -19.36 -9.85
CA PHE A 146 25.44 -18.39 -8.92
C PHE A 146 26.35 -17.18 -8.61
N LEU A 147 25.96 -15.98 -9.04
CA LEU A 147 26.71 -14.74 -8.87
C LEU A 147 26.49 -14.09 -7.50
N GLY A 148 25.28 -14.23 -6.94
CA GLY A 148 24.95 -13.72 -5.61
C GLY A 148 23.44 -13.61 -5.38
N GLN A 149 23.05 -13.32 -4.14
CA GLN A 149 21.67 -13.07 -3.74
C GLN A 149 21.54 -11.80 -2.90
N ALA A 150 20.36 -11.21 -2.94
CA ALA A 150 19.91 -10.15 -2.03
C ALA A 150 18.51 -10.46 -1.49
N PHE A 151 18.27 -10.03 -0.24
CA PHE A 151 16.97 -10.07 0.41
C PHE A 151 16.50 -8.65 0.73
N CYS A 152 15.23 -8.37 0.53
CA CYS A 152 14.59 -7.13 0.95
C CYS A 152 13.08 -7.35 1.09
N THR A 153 12.36 -6.35 1.60
CA THR A 153 10.89 -6.32 1.51
C THR A 153 10.45 -5.41 0.36
N LEU A 154 9.25 -5.60 -0.18
CA LEU A 154 8.70 -4.66 -1.15
C LEU A 154 8.56 -3.25 -0.55
N GLY A 155 8.13 -3.17 0.72
CA GLY A 155 8.09 -1.92 1.48
C GLY A 155 9.45 -1.22 1.58
N GLU A 156 10.56 -1.96 1.72
CA GLU A 156 11.91 -1.39 1.74
C GLU A 156 12.28 -0.75 0.38
N ILE A 157 11.89 -1.35 -0.75
CA ILE A 157 12.14 -0.76 -2.08
C ILE A 157 11.31 0.51 -2.25
N VAL A 158 10.02 0.44 -1.95
CA VAL A 158 9.06 1.52 -2.17
C VAL A 158 9.32 2.71 -1.23
N GLY A 159 9.65 2.45 0.04
CA GLY A 159 9.97 3.45 1.06
C GLY A 159 11.37 4.05 0.94
N SER A 160 12.25 3.47 0.12
CA SER A 160 13.57 4.07 -0.16
C SER A 160 13.42 5.38 -0.94
N PRO A 161 14.33 6.37 -0.78
CA PRO A 161 14.28 7.62 -1.53
C PRO A 161 14.18 7.40 -3.05
N GLY A 162 13.16 7.99 -3.68
CA GLY A 162 12.86 7.80 -5.10
C GLY A 162 12.38 6.39 -5.46
N SER A 163 11.93 5.60 -4.49
CA SER A 163 11.63 4.17 -4.60
C SER A 163 12.74 3.37 -5.27
N ARG A 164 14.00 3.73 -4.96
CA ARG A 164 15.21 3.09 -5.47
C ARG A 164 16.04 2.57 -4.31
N LEU A 165 16.16 1.24 -4.21
CA LEU A 165 16.97 0.55 -3.21
C LEU A 165 18.25 0.00 -3.84
N GLU A 166 19.37 0.22 -3.18
CA GLU A 166 20.67 -0.32 -3.58
C GLU A 166 21.20 -1.25 -2.49
N LYS A 167 21.52 -2.50 -2.85
CA LYS A 167 22.03 -3.51 -1.90
C LYS A 167 23.23 -4.25 -2.46
N SER A 168 24.17 -4.59 -1.58
CA SER A 168 25.26 -5.50 -1.92
C SER A 168 24.74 -6.92 -2.10
N LEU A 169 25.22 -7.61 -3.12
CA LEU A 169 24.97 -9.04 -3.31
C LEU A 169 25.84 -9.86 -2.36
N THR A 170 25.29 -10.96 -1.88
CA THR A 170 25.95 -11.90 -0.97
C THR A 170 25.99 -13.29 -1.57
N ILE A 171 27.02 -14.08 -1.28
CA ILE A 171 27.03 -15.52 -1.57
C ILE A 171 26.82 -16.25 -0.25
N GLY A 172 25.68 -16.94 -0.11
CA GLY A 172 25.40 -17.77 1.06
C GLY A 172 26.35 -18.95 1.16
N ALA A 173 26.59 -19.46 2.37
CA ALA A 173 27.22 -20.77 2.56
C ALA A 173 26.23 -21.86 2.11
N PHE A 174 26.52 -22.55 1.00
CA PHE A 174 25.70 -23.67 0.54
C PHE A 174 25.66 -24.77 1.62
N SER A 175 24.46 -25.20 2.03
CA SER A 175 24.30 -26.43 2.83
C SER A 175 23.78 -27.55 1.93
N LEU A 176 24.42 -28.72 2.00
CA LEU A 176 24.08 -29.90 1.20
C LEU A 176 22.94 -30.68 1.86
N ASN A 177 21.93 -31.06 1.06
CA ASN A 177 20.88 -31.97 1.53
C ASN A 177 21.47 -33.38 1.73
N SER A 178 21.40 -33.91 2.97
CA SER A 178 22.02 -35.19 3.34
C SER A 178 21.44 -36.43 2.63
N ARG A 179 20.27 -36.32 1.97
CA ARG A 179 19.65 -37.45 1.25
C ARG A 179 19.83 -37.39 -0.26
N THR A 180 20.07 -36.22 -0.84
CA THR A 180 20.06 -36.03 -2.30
C THR A 180 21.35 -35.44 -2.86
N GLY A 181 22.27 -34.96 -2.00
CA GLY A 181 23.51 -34.30 -2.43
C GLY A 181 23.29 -33.00 -3.21
N LYS A 182 22.04 -32.53 -3.33
CA LYS A 182 21.70 -31.28 -4.02
C LYS A 182 21.96 -30.09 -3.09
N PRO A 183 22.58 -29.00 -3.59
CA PRO A 183 22.76 -27.79 -2.80
C PRO A 183 21.41 -27.15 -2.50
N MET A 184 21.18 -26.77 -1.24
CA MET A 184 20.07 -25.89 -0.89
C MET A 184 20.55 -24.43 -0.87
N PRO A 185 19.77 -23.48 -1.41
CA PRO A 185 20.03 -22.06 -1.22
C PRO A 185 20.10 -21.74 0.28
N ALA A 186 21.04 -20.88 0.67
CA ALA A 186 21.17 -20.48 2.07
C ALA A 186 19.87 -19.78 2.53
N VAL A 187 19.32 -20.24 3.66
CA VAL A 187 18.06 -19.75 4.25
C VAL A 187 18.29 -18.49 5.11
N SER A 188 19.52 -17.96 5.14
CA SER A 188 19.94 -16.89 6.07
C SER A 188 20.64 -15.73 5.36
N ASN A 189 20.44 -14.52 5.88
CA ASN A 189 21.07 -13.25 5.47
C ASN A 189 22.61 -13.19 5.62
N GLY A 190 23.26 -14.28 6.04
CA GLY A 190 24.71 -14.33 6.26
C GLY A 190 25.46 -14.73 4.99
N GLY A 191 26.16 -13.78 4.37
CA GLY A 191 27.15 -14.03 3.32
C GLY A 191 28.54 -14.37 3.89
N VAL A 192 29.42 -14.92 3.07
CA VAL A 192 30.83 -15.11 3.44
C VAL A 192 31.51 -13.73 3.64
N PRO A 193 32.07 -13.41 4.82
CA PRO A 193 32.69 -12.12 5.08
C PRO A 193 33.84 -11.81 4.10
N GLY A 194 33.85 -10.60 3.53
CA GLY A 194 34.96 -10.07 2.73
C GLY A 194 34.88 -10.28 1.21
N LYS A 195 33.88 -11.00 0.68
CA LYS A 195 33.72 -11.19 -0.78
C LYS A 195 32.68 -10.22 -1.35
N LYS A 196 33.13 -9.22 -2.11
CA LYS A 196 32.23 -8.30 -2.85
C LYS A 196 31.67 -9.02 -4.07
N CYS A 197 30.36 -9.20 -4.15
CA CYS A 197 29.69 -9.97 -5.22
C CYS A 197 28.94 -9.09 -6.22
N GLY A 198 29.27 -7.79 -6.24
CA GLY A 198 28.52 -6.76 -6.94
C GLY A 198 27.38 -6.16 -6.12
N THR A 199 26.65 -5.28 -6.76
CA THR A 199 25.52 -4.54 -6.19
C THR A 199 24.30 -4.76 -7.06
N ILE A 200 23.14 -4.97 -6.43
CA ILE A 200 21.83 -4.94 -7.08
C ILE A 200 21.15 -3.60 -6.79
N ILE A 201 20.53 -3.04 -7.81
CA ILE A 201 19.73 -1.82 -7.75
C ILE A 201 18.31 -2.21 -8.15
N LEU A 202 17.36 -1.89 -7.29
CA LEU A 202 15.95 -2.18 -7.45
C LEU A 202 15.19 -0.86 -7.50
N SER A 203 14.36 -0.64 -8.51
CA SER A 203 13.46 0.51 -8.56
C SER A 203 12.00 0.07 -8.70
N ALA A 204 11.12 0.71 -7.95
CA ALA A 204 9.69 0.41 -7.91
C ALA A 204 8.85 1.56 -8.47
N GLU A 205 8.15 1.29 -9.57
CA GLU A 205 7.19 2.21 -10.18
C GLU A 205 5.78 1.71 -9.93
N GLU A 206 4.87 2.60 -9.60
CA GLU A 206 3.49 2.18 -9.36
C GLU A 206 2.79 2.10 -10.72
N LEU A 207 2.16 0.96 -11.02
CA LEU A 207 1.45 0.75 -12.27
C LEU A 207 0.14 1.52 -12.23
N SER A 208 0.20 2.73 -12.77
CA SER A 208 -0.98 3.58 -12.92
C SER A 208 -1.89 3.03 -14.03
N ASN A 209 -3.01 2.44 -13.62
CA ASN A 209 -4.24 2.62 -14.40
C ASN A 209 -4.61 4.11 -14.29
N CYS A 210 -5.15 4.73 -15.34
CA CYS A 210 -5.57 6.15 -15.36
C CYS A 210 -6.20 6.57 -14.00
N ARG A 211 -5.45 7.36 -13.21
CA ARG A 211 -5.80 7.83 -11.85
C ARG A 211 -6.61 9.11 -11.87
N ASP A 212 -6.96 9.56 -13.06
CA ASP A 212 -7.67 10.81 -13.23
C ASP A 212 -9.11 10.63 -12.76
N VAL A 213 -9.56 11.57 -11.96
CA VAL A 213 -10.95 11.70 -11.55
C VAL A 213 -11.51 12.97 -12.15
N ALA A 214 -12.61 12.83 -12.88
CA ALA A 214 -13.32 13.95 -13.47
C ALA A 214 -14.36 14.44 -12.47
N THR A 215 -14.13 15.63 -11.92
CA THR A 215 -15.06 16.35 -11.04
C THR A 215 -15.88 17.32 -11.88
N MET A 216 -17.20 17.19 -11.82
CA MET A 216 -18.10 17.93 -12.68
C MET A 216 -19.38 18.36 -11.96
N GLN A 217 -19.96 19.45 -12.45
CA GLN A 217 -21.24 19.94 -11.98
C GLN A 217 -22.15 20.23 -13.17
N PHE A 218 -23.42 19.85 -13.07
CA PHE A 218 -24.43 20.08 -14.10
C PHE A 218 -25.61 20.87 -13.55
N CYS A 219 -26.28 21.59 -14.44
CA CYS A 219 -27.64 22.04 -14.24
C CYS A 219 -28.51 21.69 -15.44
N ALA A 220 -29.82 21.74 -15.27
CA ALA A 220 -30.75 21.69 -16.37
C ALA A 220 -31.69 22.89 -16.38
N ASN A 221 -32.34 23.10 -17.52
CA ASN A 221 -33.25 24.21 -17.74
C ASN A 221 -34.46 23.74 -18.56
N LYS A 222 -35.66 24.13 -18.11
CA LYS A 222 -36.96 23.84 -18.75
C LYS A 222 -37.16 22.36 -19.05
N LEU A 223 -36.83 21.48 -18.10
CA LEU A 223 -37.15 20.06 -18.21
C LEU A 223 -38.66 19.85 -18.34
N ASP A 224 -39.05 18.78 -19.04
CA ASP A 224 -40.46 18.43 -19.18
C ASP A 224 -41.04 17.97 -17.84
N LYS A 225 -42.16 18.59 -17.45
CA LYS A 225 -42.97 18.18 -16.30
C LYS A 225 -43.59 16.81 -16.54
N LYS A 226 -43.40 15.85 -15.64
CA LYS A 226 -44.10 14.55 -15.68
C LYS A 226 -45.16 14.38 -14.59
N ASP A 227 -44.97 14.99 -13.43
CA ASP A 227 -45.95 14.92 -12.34
C ASP A 227 -47.28 15.66 -12.60
N PHE A 228 -48.38 15.05 -12.13
CA PHE A 228 -49.70 15.67 -12.16
C PHE A 228 -49.83 16.80 -11.11
N PHE A 229 -49.35 16.59 -9.88
CA PHE A 229 -49.47 17.51 -8.73
C PHE A 229 -48.12 18.01 -8.20
N GLY A 230 -47.26 18.52 -9.08
CA GLY A 230 -45.94 19.07 -8.74
C GLY A 230 -45.16 19.33 -10.01
N LYS A 231 -43.98 19.93 -9.94
CA LYS A 231 -42.97 19.78 -11.01
C LYS A 231 -42.25 18.45 -10.78
N SER A 232 -41.53 18.00 -11.81
CA SER A 232 -40.67 16.83 -11.70
C SER A 232 -39.63 16.92 -10.58
N ASP A 233 -39.16 15.77 -10.14
CA ASP A 233 -38.08 15.46 -9.24
C ASP A 233 -36.85 14.90 -10.01
N PRO A 234 -36.18 15.72 -10.85
CA PRO A 234 -35.20 15.20 -11.80
C PRO A 234 -33.88 14.69 -11.19
N PHE A 235 -33.34 13.64 -11.80
CA PHE A 235 -31.97 13.14 -11.58
C PHE A 235 -31.32 12.66 -12.89
N LEU A 236 -29.99 12.58 -12.90
CA LEU A 236 -29.19 12.11 -14.04
C LEU A 236 -28.63 10.70 -13.77
N VAL A 237 -28.54 9.89 -14.83
CA VAL A 237 -27.81 8.62 -14.84
C VAL A 237 -26.79 8.63 -15.97
N PHE A 238 -25.52 8.43 -15.61
CA PHE A 238 -24.41 8.39 -16.55
C PHE A 238 -24.07 6.95 -16.89
N TYR A 239 -23.87 6.69 -18.18
CA TYR A 239 -23.50 5.39 -18.72
C TYR A 239 -22.26 5.50 -19.62
N ARG A 240 -21.34 4.55 -19.48
CA ARG A 240 -20.25 4.31 -20.43
C ARG A 240 -20.68 3.27 -21.46
N SER A 241 -20.39 3.49 -22.74
CA SER A 241 -20.53 2.46 -23.77
C SER A 241 -19.43 1.38 -23.69
N ASN A 242 -19.80 0.11 -23.79
CA ASN A 242 -18.87 -1.01 -23.87
C ASN A 242 -18.58 -1.40 -25.33
N GLU A 243 -17.58 -2.25 -25.55
CA GLU A 243 -17.16 -2.67 -26.90
C GLU A 243 -18.20 -3.53 -27.61
N ASP A 244 -19.02 -4.25 -26.84
CA ASP A 244 -20.16 -5.04 -27.31
C ASP A 244 -21.42 -4.19 -27.60
N GLY A 245 -21.33 -2.86 -27.47
CA GLY A 245 -22.44 -1.94 -27.67
C GLY A 245 -23.41 -1.84 -26.49
N THR A 246 -23.16 -2.54 -25.37
CA THR A 246 -23.92 -2.39 -24.13
C THR A 246 -23.51 -1.12 -23.38
N PHE A 247 -24.27 -0.77 -22.35
CA PHE A 247 -24.00 0.39 -21.50
C PHE A 247 -23.86 -0.04 -20.03
N THR A 248 -22.87 0.51 -19.34
CA THR A 248 -22.65 0.29 -17.90
C THR A 248 -22.84 1.61 -17.16
N ILE A 249 -23.64 1.61 -16.09
CA ILE A 249 -23.83 2.78 -15.23
C ILE A 249 -22.50 3.12 -14.57
N CYS A 250 -22.07 4.38 -14.66
CA CYS A 250 -20.89 4.88 -13.96
C CYS A 250 -21.25 5.85 -12.83
N HIS A 251 -22.40 6.52 -12.86
CA HIS A 251 -22.83 7.42 -11.78
C HIS A 251 -24.34 7.72 -11.82
N LYS A 252 -24.92 8.06 -10.68
CA LYS A 252 -26.29 8.59 -10.54
C LYS A 252 -26.27 9.77 -9.56
N THR A 253 -26.85 10.91 -9.96
CA THR A 253 -26.92 12.11 -9.11
C THR A 253 -28.01 11.99 -8.05
N GLU A 254 -28.04 12.93 -7.11
CA GLU A 254 -29.17 13.12 -6.22
C GLU A 254 -30.45 13.53 -6.96
N VAL A 255 -31.59 13.31 -6.28
CA VAL A 255 -32.92 13.68 -6.75
C VAL A 255 -33.24 15.11 -6.31
N MET A 256 -33.49 16.00 -7.26
CA MET A 256 -33.83 17.40 -6.99
C MET A 256 -35.34 17.60 -7.01
N LYS A 257 -35.96 17.77 -5.84
CA LYS A 257 -37.43 17.78 -5.73
C LYS A 257 -38.09 19.03 -6.31
N ASN A 258 -39.20 18.83 -7.02
CA ASN A 258 -40.16 19.83 -7.48
C ASN A 258 -39.52 20.98 -8.26
N THR A 259 -38.69 20.65 -9.25
CA THR A 259 -38.02 21.62 -10.12
C THR A 259 -37.88 21.15 -11.57
N LEU A 260 -37.99 22.09 -12.51
CA LEU A 260 -37.67 21.86 -13.93
C LEU A 260 -36.32 22.47 -14.31
N ASN A 261 -35.64 23.09 -13.34
CA ASN A 261 -34.34 23.73 -13.52
C ASN A 261 -33.39 23.29 -12.37
N PRO A 262 -33.10 21.99 -12.23
CA PRO A 262 -32.23 21.49 -11.18
C PRO A 262 -30.79 22.01 -11.36
N VAL A 263 -30.12 22.24 -10.25
CA VAL A 263 -28.66 22.38 -10.17
C VAL A 263 -28.21 21.26 -9.24
N TRP A 264 -27.55 20.25 -9.78
CA TRP A 264 -27.05 19.13 -8.98
C TRP A 264 -25.75 19.52 -8.26
N GLN A 265 -25.47 18.84 -7.16
CA GLN A 265 -24.21 18.97 -6.44
C GLN A 265 -23.05 18.54 -7.34
N THR A 266 -21.86 19.08 -7.05
CA THR A 266 -20.63 18.63 -7.69
C THR A 266 -20.36 17.18 -7.34
N PHE A 267 -20.04 16.36 -8.32
CA PHE A 267 -19.71 14.94 -8.14
C PHE A 267 -18.47 14.56 -8.94
N SER A 268 -17.89 13.40 -8.60
CA SER A 268 -16.65 12.91 -9.18
C SER A 268 -16.84 11.50 -9.76
N ILE A 269 -16.29 11.25 -10.95
CA ILE A 269 -16.28 9.93 -11.60
C ILE A 269 -14.83 9.60 -12.00
N PRO A 270 -14.30 8.42 -11.67
CA PRO A 270 -13.01 7.97 -12.21
C PRO A 270 -13.03 7.97 -13.74
N VAL A 271 -12.02 8.54 -14.38
CA VAL A 271 -11.94 8.64 -15.85
C VAL A 271 -11.98 7.25 -16.48
N ARG A 272 -11.39 6.25 -15.83
CA ARG A 272 -11.53 4.84 -16.25
C ARG A 272 -12.98 4.35 -16.22
N ALA A 273 -13.74 4.66 -15.17
CA ALA A 273 -15.16 4.30 -15.11
C ALA A 273 -15.95 5.01 -16.21
N LEU A 274 -15.60 6.25 -16.52
CA LEU A 274 -16.26 7.09 -17.50
C LEU A 274 -15.97 6.68 -18.95
N CYS A 275 -14.73 6.31 -19.29
CA CYS A 275 -14.31 6.12 -20.68
C CYS A 275 -13.30 4.97 -20.91
N ASN A 276 -12.84 4.30 -19.85
CA ASN A 276 -11.93 3.16 -19.88
C ASN A 276 -10.67 3.36 -20.76
N GLY A 277 -10.09 4.57 -20.72
CA GLY A 277 -8.88 4.93 -21.47
C GLY A 277 -9.13 5.41 -22.91
N ASP A 278 -10.35 5.28 -23.43
CA ASP A 278 -10.75 5.82 -24.73
C ASP A 278 -11.51 7.14 -24.52
N TYR A 279 -10.83 8.26 -24.71
CA TYR A 279 -11.37 9.61 -24.46
C TYR A 279 -12.48 10.05 -25.44
N ASP A 280 -12.65 9.31 -26.54
CA ASP A 280 -13.70 9.55 -27.53
C ASP A 280 -14.88 8.59 -27.34
N ARG A 281 -14.79 7.66 -26.37
CA ARG A 281 -15.86 6.73 -26.01
C ARG A 281 -17.13 7.46 -25.61
N THR A 282 -18.26 6.94 -26.12
CA THR A 282 -19.57 7.54 -25.88
C THR A 282 -19.99 7.40 -24.42
N ILE A 283 -20.33 8.53 -23.83
CA ILE A 283 -20.99 8.64 -22.54
C ILE A 283 -22.45 9.00 -22.83
N LYS A 284 -23.38 8.13 -22.44
CA LYS A 284 -24.81 8.41 -22.52
C LYS A 284 -25.29 8.93 -21.17
N VAL A 285 -26.08 9.99 -21.18
CA VAL A 285 -26.69 10.55 -19.98
C VAL A 285 -28.20 10.54 -20.15
N GLU A 286 -28.87 9.92 -19.20
CA GLU A 286 -30.33 9.86 -19.16
C GLU A 286 -30.87 10.74 -18.04
N VAL A 287 -31.97 11.43 -18.31
CA VAL A 287 -32.68 12.29 -17.38
C VAL A 287 -34.01 11.64 -17.03
N TYR A 288 -34.25 11.46 -15.75
CA TYR A 288 -35.45 10.83 -15.22
C TYR A 288 -36.17 11.74 -14.25
N ASP A 289 -37.48 11.55 -14.13
CA ASP A 289 -38.28 12.01 -13.00
C ASP A 289 -38.33 10.90 -11.94
N TRP A 290 -38.15 11.23 -10.67
CA TRP A 290 -38.20 10.24 -9.60
C TRP A 290 -39.65 9.99 -9.16
N ASP A 291 -39.99 8.71 -9.06
CA ASP A 291 -41.30 8.23 -8.66
C ASP A 291 -41.17 7.29 -7.45
N ARG A 292 -42.11 7.41 -6.51
CA ARG A 292 -42.06 6.69 -5.22
C ARG A 292 -42.19 5.17 -5.37
N ASP A 293 -42.77 4.69 -6.46
CA ASP A 293 -42.98 3.26 -6.74
C ASP A 293 -41.81 2.61 -7.50
N GLY A 294 -40.75 3.38 -7.81
CA GLY A 294 -39.59 2.90 -8.56
C GLY A 294 -39.76 2.95 -10.09
N SER A 295 -40.94 3.30 -10.61
CA SER A 295 -41.22 3.37 -12.05
C SER A 295 -40.83 4.71 -12.69
N HIS A 296 -39.62 5.17 -12.36
CA HIS A 296 -39.10 6.50 -12.70
C HIS A 296 -39.36 6.93 -14.14
N ASP A 297 -39.98 8.08 -14.29
CA ASP A 297 -40.50 8.54 -15.57
C ASP A 297 -39.40 9.14 -16.46
N PHE A 298 -39.12 8.50 -17.59
CA PHE A 298 -38.06 8.95 -18.50
C PHE A 298 -38.38 10.32 -19.14
N ILE A 299 -37.52 11.31 -18.92
CA ILE A 299 -37.63 12.66 -19.50
C ILE A 299 -36.97 12.68 -20.87
N GLY A 300 -35.71 12.29 -20.98
CA GLY A 300 -34.96 12.19 -22.23
C GLY A 300 -33.49 11.84 -22.01
N GLU A 301 -32.71 11.83 -23.08
CA GLU A 301 -31.28 11.46 -23.08
C GLU A 301 -30.45 12.39 -23.97
N PHE A 302 -29.15 12.39 -23.74
CA PHE A 302 -28.14 12.94 -24.65
C PHE A 302 -26.85 12.10 -24.58
N THR A 303 -25.94 12.33 -25.52
CA THR A 303 -24.63 11.68 -25.56
C THR A 303 -23.52 12.71 -25.62
N THR A 304 -22.37 12.38 -25.05
CA THR A 304 -21.13 13.17 -25.12
C THR A 304 -19.90 12.25 -25.03
N SER A 305 -18.71 12.79 -24.85
CA SER A 305 -17.48 12.05 -24.58
C SER A 305 -16.61 12.79 -23.57
N TYR A 306 -15.61 12.10 -22.99
CA TYR A 306 -14.65 12.73 -22.09
C TYR A 306 -13.95 13.92 -22.78
N ARG A 307 -13.57 13.78 -24.04
CA ARG A 307 -12.93 14.86 -24.82
C ARG A 307 -13.81 16.11 -24.95
N GLU A 308 -15.12 15.95 -25.06
CA GLU A 308 -16.06 17.08 -25.10
C GLU A 308 -16.21 17.73 -23.74
N LEU A 309 -16.45 16.93 -22.69
CA LEU A 309 -16.54 17.40 -21.31
C LEU A 309 -15.27 18.17 -20.88
N ALA A 310 -14.10 17.66 -21.27
CA ALA A 310 -12.79 18.27 -20.99
C ALA A 310 -12.57 19.64 -21.63
N ARG A 311 -13.43 20.08 -22.55
CA ARG A 311 -13.42 21.48 -23.06
C ARG A 311 -13.97 22.48 -22.04
N GLY A 312 -14.48 22.00 -20.90
CA GLY A 312 -14.95 22.84 -19.80
C GLY A 312 -16.28 23.55 -20.10
N GLN A 313 -16.59 24.58 -19.32
CA GLN A 313 -17.81 25.34 -19.49
C GLN A 313 -17.78 26.11 -20.82
N SER A 314 -18.62 25.70 -21.77
CA SER A 314 -18.73 26.35 -23.07
C SER A 314 -20.07 26.07 -23.72
N GLN A 315 -20.38 26.81 -24.79
CA GLN A 315 -21.56 26.54 -25.63
C GLN A 315 -21.59 25.12 -26.22
N PHE A 316 -20.46 24.42 -26.26
CA PHE A 316 -20.35 23.05 -26.74
C PHE A 316 -20.80 22.01 -25.72
N ASN A 317 -20.90 22.39 -24.44
CA ASN A 317 -21.36 21.50 -23.36
C ASN A 317 -22.75 21.92 -22.83
N ILE A 318 -23.60 22.33 -23.77
CA ILE A 318 -25.04 22.52 -23.60
C ILE A 318 -25.74 21.46 -24.46
N TYR A 319 -26.41 20.53 -23.80
CA TYR A 319 -27.00 19.36 -24.43
C TYR A 319 -28.52 19.48 -24.49
N GLU A 320 -29.09 19.28 -25.66
CA GLU A 320 -30.54 19.14 -25.79
C GLU A 320 -30.99 17.77 -25.27
N VAL A 321 -31.93 17.75 -24.34
CA VAL A 321 -32.47 16.52 -23.79
C VAL A 321 -33.51 15.96 -24.76
N VAL A 322 -33.22 14.82 -25.40
CA VAL A 322 -34.08 14.26 -26.44
C VAL A 322 -34.83 13.04 -25.91
N ASN A 323 -36.16 13.04 -26.02
CA ASN A 323 -36.97 11.88 -25.78
C ASN A 323 -37.27 11.17 -27.11
N PRO A 324 -36.71 9.99 -27.41
CA PRO A 324 -36.90 9.32 -28.69
C PRO A 324 -38.38 9.05 -29.01
N LYS A 325 -39.16 8.65 -28.00
CA LYS A 325 -40.60 8.37 -28.14
C LYS A 325 -41.39 9.63 -28.50
N LYS A 326 -41.07 10.80 -27.90
CA LYS A 326 -41.71 12.08 -28.26
C LYS A 326 -41.28 12.56 -29.63
N LYS A 327 -39.99 12.45 -29.98
CA LYS A 327 -39.45 12.84 -31.29
C LYS A 327 -40.11 12.10 -32.45
N MET A 328 -40.39 10.80 -32.28
CA MET A 328 -41.13 10.00 -33.26
C MET A 328 -42.61 10.39 -33.37
N LYS A 329 -43.27 10.75 -32.25
CA LYS A 329 -44.72 10.98 -32.20
C LYS A 329 -45.14 12.43 -32.53
N LYS A 330 -44.30 13.42 -32.24
CA LYS A 330 -44.67 14.85 -32.29
C LYS A 330 -43.83 15.59 -33.35
N LYS A 331 -44.47 15.98 -34.47
CA LYS A 331 -43.81 16.71 -35.58
C LYS A 331 -43.17 18.06 -35.20
N LYS A 332 -43.62 18.72 -34.13
CA LYS A 332 -43.09 20.01 -33.63
C LYS A 332 -42.24 19.86 -32.35
N TYR A 333 -41.81 18.64 -32.01
CA TYR A 333 -40.96 18.43 -30.84
C TYR A 333 -39.56 18.98 -31.11
N VAL A 334 -39.05 19.78 -30.16
CA VAL A 334 -37.69 20.32 -30.19
C VAL A 334 -36.83 19.50 -29.24
N ASN A 335 -37.04 19.67 -27.94
CA ASN A 335 -36.37 18.91 -26.87
C ASN A 335 -37.27 18.84 -25.62
N SER A 336 -36.82 18.14 -24.59
CA SER A 336 -37.47 18.03 -23.27
C SER A 336 -36.69 18.84 -22.22
N GLY A 337 -36.14 19.99 -22.64
CA GLY A 337 -35.23 20.83 -21.87
C GLY A 337 -33.77 20.70 -22.32
N THR A 338 -32.88 21.38 -21.60
CA THR A 338 -31.43 21.36 -21.84
C THR A 338 -30.66 21.05 -20.57
N VAL A 339 -29.54 20.34 -20.68
CA VAL A 339 -28.58 20.09 -19.59
C VAL A 339 -27.27 20.81 -19.94
N THR A 340 -26.69 21.52 -18.98
CA THR A 340 -25.47 22.32 -19.16
C THR A 340 -24.41 21.88 -18.16
N LEU A 341 -23.19 21.66 -18.64
CA LEU A 341 -22.01 21.48 -17.80
C LEU A 341 -21.58 22.83 -17.22
N LEU A 342 -21.65 22.98 -15.90
CA LEU A 342 -21.26 24.19 -15.18
C LEU A 342 -19.75 24.21 -14.88
N SER A 343 -19.18 23.07 -14.52
CA SER A 343 -17.76 22.93 -14.24
C SER A 343 -17.27 21.55 -14.62
N PHE A 344 -16.00 21.48 -15.03
CA PHE A 344 -15.28 20.24 -15.27
C PHE A 344 -13.82 20.45 -14.91
N ALA A 345 -13.34 19.67 -13.95
CA ALA A 345 -11.96 19.62 -13.53
C ALA A 345 -11.49 18.17 -13.55
N VAL A 346 -10.27 17.96 -14.01
CA VAL A 346 -9.62 16.65 -13.95
C VAL A 346 -8.47 16.77 -12.99
N GLU A 347 -8.51 15.93 -11.98
CA GLU A 347 -7.44 15.83 -10.99
C GLU A 347 -6.95 14.40 -10.98
N SER A 348 -5.65 14.22 -11.16
CA SER A 348 -5.03 12.93 -10.87
C SER A 348 -5.08 12.71 -9.37
N GLU A 349 -5.71 11.62 -8.93
CA GLU A 349 -5.68 11.23 -7.53
C GLU A 349 -4.25 10.88 -7.12
N CYS A 350 -3.79 11.57 -6.08
CA CYS A 350 -2.49 11.31 -5.47
C CYS A 350 -2.63 10.10 -4.54
N THR A 351 -1.85 9.06 -4.77
CA THR A 351 -1.86 7.84 -3.94
C THR A 351 -0.96 8.03 -2.72
N PHE A 352 -1.12 7.15 -1.73
CA PHE A 352 -0.19 7.07 -0.61
C PHE A 352 1.28 6.94 -1.09
N LEU A 353 1.53 6.10 -2.11
CA LEU A 353 2.88 5.91 -2.64
C LEU A 353 3.45 7.14 -3.34
N ASP A 354 2.62 7.98 -3.96
CA ASP A 354 3.09 9.24 -4.54
C ASP A 354 3.72 10.14 -3.46
N TYR A 355 3.10 10.21 -2.27
CA TYR A 355 3.64 10.98 -1.14
C TYR A 355 4.93 10.37 -0.59
N ILE A 356 4.99 9.05 -0.41
CA ILE A 356 6.21 8.35 0.06
C ILE A 356 7.36 8.55 -0.95
N LYS A 357 7.09 8.42 -2.26
CA LYS A 357 8.05 8.70 -3.34
C LYS A 357 8.54 10.14 -3.34
N GLY A 358 7.64 11.08 -3.03
CA GLY A 358 7.95 12.49 -2.81
C GLY A 358 8.71 12.78 -1.50
N GLY A 359 9.14 11.74 -0.77
CA GLY A 359 9.94 11.84 0.45
C GLY A 359 9.15 12.19 1.70
N THR A 360 7.83 11.97 1.71
CA THR A 360 7.03 12.05 2.95
C THR A 360 7.48 10.95 3.89
N GLN A 361 7.84 11.30 5.12
CA GLN A 361 8.29 10.34 6.14
C GLN A 361 7.15 10.02 7.10
N ILE A 362 7.06 8.76 7.51
CA ILE A 362 6.13 8.32 8.55
C ILE A 362 6.90 8.25 9.87
N ASN A 363 6.69 9.24 10.74
CA ASN A 363 7.33 9.30 12.05
C ASN A 363 6.56 8.40 13.02
N PHE A 364 7.15 7.27 13.39
CA PHE A 364 6.49 6.29 14.25
C PHE A 364 6.84 6.49 15.73
N THR A 365 5.84 6.70 16.58
CA THR A 365 5.98 6.83 18.04
C THR A 365 5.23 5.71 18.73
N VAL A 366 5.82 5.11 19.77
CA VAL A 366 5.21 4.04 20.56
C VAL A 366 4.93 4.53 21.97
N ALA A 367 3.73 4.28 22.48
CA ALA A 367 3.33 4.51 23.85
C ALA A 367 2.85 3.18 24.48
N ILE A 368 3.54 2.71 25.51
CA ILE A 368 3.25 1.45 26.19
C ILE A 368 2.63 1.74 27.55
N ASP A 369 1.54 1.06 27.84
CA ASP A 369 0.89 1.07 29.14
C ASP A 369 1.73 0.32 30.17
N PHE A 370 2.01 0.96 31.32
CA PHE A 370 2.71 0.40 32.48
C PHE A 370 1.82 0.44 33.73
N THR A 371 0.51 0.36 33.57
CA THR A 371 -0.43 0.38 34.70
C THR A 371 -0.45 -0.96 35.45
N ALA A 372 -0.87 -0.91 36.71
CA ALA A 372 -0.87 -2.04 37.64
C ALA A 372 -1.90 -3.12 37.29
N SER A 373 -2.90 -2.83 36.45
CA SER A 373 -3.86 -3.81 35.92
C SER A 373 -3.17 -4.94 35.16
N ASN A 374 -2.00 -4.67 34.59
CA ASN A 374 -1.15 -5.65 33.90
C ASN A 374 -0.55 -6.73 34.81
N GLY A 375 -0.62 -6.57 36.12
CA GLY A 375 -0.02 -7.49 37.09
C GLY A 375 1.52 -7.39 37.16
N ASN A 376 2.12 -8.09 38.12
CA ASN A 376 3.56 -7.99 38.35
C ASN A 376 4.38 -8.68 37.23
N PRO A 377 5.33 -7.99 36.55
CA PRO A 377 6.09 -8.55 35.42
C PRO A 377 6.91 -9.82 35.74
N SER A 378 7.17 -10.09 37.03
CA SER A 378 7.84 -11.31 37.50
C SER A 378 6.91 -12.53 37.55
N GLN A 379 5.59 -12.34 37.46
CA GLN A 379 4.59 -13.40 37.54
C GLN A 379 4.13 -13.80 36.14
N SER A 380 3.99 -15.11 35.90
CA SER A 380 3.56 -15.66 34.61
C SER A 380 2.15 -15.28 34.19
N THR A 381 1.33 -14.77 35.13
CA THR A 381 -0.02 -14.27 34.88
C THR A 381 -0.05 -12.81 34.40
N SER A 382 1.08 -12.09 34.48
CA SER A 382 1.16 -10.70 34.04
C SER A 382 1.18 -10.61 32.52
N LEU A 383 0.51 -9.59 31.98
CA LEU A 383 0.58 -9.24 30.56
C LEU A 383 1.96 -8.71 30.16
N HIS A 384 2.75 -8.23 31.13
CA HIS A 384 4.16 -7.84 30.96
C HIS A 384 5.14 -8.96 31.33
N TYR A 385 4.70 -10.21 31.50
CA TYR A 385 5.59 -11.29 31.93
C TYR A 385 6.83 -11.39 31.04
N MET A 386 8.02 -11.34 31.66
CA MET A 386 9.30 -11.47 30.98
C MET A 386 9.72 -12.94 30.88
N SER A 387 9.12 -13.67 29.95
CA SER A 387 9.55 -15.03 29.65
C SER A 387 10.90 -15.01 28.90
N PRO A 388 11.86 -15.87 29.24
CA PRO A 388 13.11 -16.00 28.50
C PRO A 388 12.92 -16.71 27.14
N TYR A 389 11.75 -17.28 26.86
CA TYR A 389 11.49 -18.10 25.67
C TYR A 389 10.44 -17.52 24.72
N GLN A 390 9.57 -16.63 25.18
CA GLN A 390 8.45 -16.13 24.40
C GLN A 390 8.18 -14.66 24.67
N LEU A 391 7.87 -13.91 23.63
CA LEU A 391 7.44 -12.52 23.74
C LEU A 391 6.03 -12.46 24.35
N ASN A 392 5.80 -11.48 25.21
CA ASN A 392 4.46 -11.17 25.74
C ASN A 392 3.62 -10.40 24.70
N ALA A 393 2.33 -10.21 24.99
CA ALA A 393 1.39 -9.59 24.06
C ALA A 393 1.82 -8.19 23.61
N TYR A 394 2.37 -7.38 24.53
CA TYR A 394 2.91 -6.06 24.22
C TYR A 394 4.06 -6.12 23.21
N ALA A 395 5.04 -6.99 23.47
CA ALA A 395 6.18 -7.15 22.58
C ALA A 395 5.77 -7.73 21.22
N LEU A 396 4.84 -8.69 21.19
CA LEU A 396 4.31 -9.25 19.94
C LEU A 396 3.57 -8.20 19.10
N ALA A 397 2.69 -7.40 19.72
CA ALA A 397 1.98 -6.31 19.05
C ALA A 397 2.95 -5.26 18.49
N LEU A 398 3.93 -4.85 19.31
CA LEU A 398 4.98 -3.92 18.90
C LEU A 398 5.79 -4.46 17.71
N THR A 399 6.22 -5.72 17.76
CA THR A 399 6.98 -6.34 16.66
C THR A 399 6.12 -6.43 15.39
N ALA A 400 4.86 -6.85 15.50
CA ALA A 400 3.97 -7.02 14.34
C ALA A 400 3.78 -5.73 13.54
N VAL A 401 3.52 -4.61 14.22
CA VAL A 401 3.34 -3.30 13.59
C VAL A 401 4.68 -2.69 13.19
N GLY A 402 5.64 -2.72 14.11
CA GLY A 402 6.95 -2.10 13.98
C GLY A 402 7.78 -2.67 12.82
N GLU A 403 7.68 -3.97 12.54
CA GLU A 403 8.39 -4.60 11.42
C GLU A 403 7.96 -4.08 10.04
N ILE A 404 6.75 -3.54 9.93
CA ILE A 404 6.20 -3.05 8.66
C ILE A 404 6.44 -1.54 8.56
N ILE A 405 6.02 -0.78 9.56
CA ILE A 405 6.02 0.69 9.50
C ILE A 405 7.44 1.29 9.49
N GLN A 406 8.43 0.61 10.08
CA GLN A 406 9.82 1.09 10.12
C GLN A 406 10.47 1.27 8.74
N HIS A 407 9.89 0.72 7.67
CA HIS A 407 10.39 0.88 6.32
C HIS A 407 10.04 2.25 5.70
N TYR A 408 9.11 2.98 6.30
CA TYR A 408 8.64 4.30 5.84
C TYR A 408 9.18 5.45 6.70
N ASP A 409 10.04 5.11 7.66
CA ASP A 409 10.84 6.05 8.45
C ASP A 409 12.31 5.95 7.98
N SER A 410 12.90 7.09 7.65
CA SER A 410 14.23 7.11 7.02
C SER A 410 15.38 6.95 8.02
N ASP A 411 15.23 7.43 9.25
CA ASP A 411 16.28 7.39 10.27
C ASP A 411 16.11 6.22 11.23
N LYS A 412 14.89 5.64 11.29
CA LYS A 412 14.52 4.52 12.15
C LYS A 412 14.74 4.83 13.64
N MET A 413 14.62 6.10 14.02
CA MET A 413 14.78 6.59 15.38
C MET A 413 13.41 6.87 16.00
N PHE A 414 12.83 5.85 16.63
CA PHE A 414 11.45 5.87 17.08
C PHE A 414 11.32 6.36 18.54
N PRO A 415 10.60 7.46 18.81
CA PRO A 415 10.25 7.84 20.17
C PRO A 415 9.48 6.72 20.88
N ALA A 416 9.98 6.31 22.04
CA ALA A 416 9.37 5.25 22.83
C ALA A 416 9.00 5.77 24.22
N LEU A 417 7.71 5.79 24.51
CA LEU A 417 7.11 6.35 25.71
C LEU A 417 6.41 5.25 26.52
N GLY A 418 6.44 5.39 27.84
CA GLY A 418 5.60 4.64 28.77
C GLY A 418 4.63 5.57 29.49
N PHE A 419 3.52 5.04 29.99
CA PHE A 419 2.57 5.81 30.80
C PHE A 419 1.95 4.96 31.92
N GLY A 420 1.54 5.61 33.02
CA GLY A 420 0.83 4.94 34.12
C GLY A 420 1.74 4.26 35.15
N ALA A 421 3.00 4.70 35.27
CA ALA A 421 3.97 4.12 36.21
C ALA A 421 4.45 5.15 37.25
N LYS A 422 4.99 4.66 38.36
CA LYS A 422 5.80 5.46 39.29
C LYS A 422 7.28 5.34 38.91
N LEU A 423 7.93 6.49 38.72
CA LEU A 423 9.33 6.55 38.32
C LEU A 423 10.27 6.65 39.53
N PRO A 424 11.44 6.00 39.50
CA PRO A 424 12.49 6.24 40.48
C PRO A 424 13.11 7.65 40.30
N PRO A 425 13.77 8.20 41.35
CA PRO A 425 13.92 7.65 42.70
C PRO A 425 12.78 8.02 43.66
N ASP A 426 11.95 9.00 43.32
CA ASP A 426 10.98 9.59 44.25
C ASP A 426 9.56 9.02 44.13
N GLY A 427 9.35 8.06 43.22
CA GLY A 427 8.08 7.35 43.08
C GLY A 427 6.95 8.24 42.54
N ARG A 428 7.28 9.32 41.82
CA ARG A 428 6.28 10.17 41.18
C ARG A 428 5.54 9.40 40.11
N VAL A 429 4.21 9.52 40.15
CA VAL A 429 3.34 9.00 39.09
C VAL A 429 3.61 9.80 37.82
N SER A 430 3.94 9.10 36.74
CA SER A 430 4.09 9.67 35.42
C SER A 430 3.06 9.07 34.46
N HIS A 431 2.40 9.94 33.72
CA HIS A 431 1.49 9.59 32.63
C HIS A 431 2.17 9.70 31.26
N GLU A 432 3.48 9.95 31.24
CA GLU A 432 4.33 9.95 30.05
C GLU A 432 5.81 9.96 30.48
N PHE A 433 6.60 8.98 30.06
CA PHE A 433 8.03 8.95 30.32
C PHE A 433 8.80 8.23 29.21
N PRO A 434 10.05 8.65 28.91
CA PRO A 434 10.86 7.99 27.90
C PRO A 434 11.29 6.59 28.37
N LEU A 435 11.05 5.54 27.56
CA LEU A 435 11.42 4.17 27.91
C LEU A 435 12.95 3.97 27.99
N ASN A 436 13.71 4.77 27.24
CA ASN A 436 15.17 4.75 27.26
C ASN A 436 15.75 5.57 28.45
N GLY A 437 14.90 6.20 29.27
CA GLY A 437 15.32 7.04 30.41
C GLY A 437 15.88 8.42 30.05
N ASN A 438 15.92 8.79 28.76
CA ASN A 438 16.43 10.07 28.29
C ASN A 438 15.29 11.05 28.00
N GLN A 439 15.13 12.05 28.88
CA GLN A 439 14.07 13.07 28.77
C GLN A 439 14.26 14.03 27.59
N GLU A 440 15.51 14.24 27.15
CA GLU A 440 15.82 15.12 26.02
C GLU A 440 15.63 14.42 24.68
N ASN A 441 15.83 13.10 24.64
CA ASN A 441 15.69 12.30 23.43
C ASN A 441 15.07 10.91 23.72
N PRO A 442 13.74 10.77 23.57
CA PRO A 442 13.06 9.50 23.79
C PRO A 442 13.27 8.46 22.67
N SER A 443 14.02 8.80 21.61
CA SER A 443 14.13 7.93 20.44
C SER A 443 15.02 6.72 20.67
N CYS A 444 14.57 5.57 20.15
CA CYS A 444 15.27 4.29 20.16
C CYS A 444 15.61 3.87 18.72
N CYS A 445 16.77 3.24 18.52
CA CYS A 445 17.20 2.76 17.22
C CYS A 445 16.48 1.46 16.86
N GLY A 446 15.57 1.52 15.88
CA GLY A 446 14.81 0.36 15.42
C GLY A 446 13.85 -0.22 16.47
N ILE A 447 13.08 -1.23 16.06
CA ILE A 447 12.15 -1.93 16.95
C ILE A 447 12.88 -2.71 18.05
N ASP A 448 14.05 -3.28 17.73
CA ASP A 448 14.89 -3.97 18.71
C ASP A 448 15.32 -3.02 19.84
N GLY A 449 15.65 -1.76 19.52
CA GLY A 449 15.97 -0.74 20.52
C GLY A 449 14.77 -0.39 21.40
N ILE A 450 13.56 -0.31 20.84
CA ILE A 450 12.33 -0.09 21.62
C ILE A 450 12.10 -1.28 22.57
N LEU A 451 12.26 -2.52 22.09
CA LEU A 451 12.10 -3.73 22.91
C LEU A 451 13.10 -3.78 24.07
N GLU A 452 14.36 -3.43 23.81
CA GLU A 452 15.39 -3.33 24.85
C GLU A 452 15.01 -2.28 25.91
N ALA A 453 14.60 -1.08 25.47
CA ALA A 453 14.18 0.01 26.35
C ALA A 453 12.92 -0.36 27.17
N TYR A 454 11.94 -1.03 26.56
CA TYR A 454 10.75 -1.56 27.22
C TYR A 454 11.11 -2.56 28.31
N HIS A 455 11.95 -3.56 28.00
CA HIS A 455 12.39 -4.55 28.99
C HIS A 455 13.22 -3.93 30.10
N HIS A 456 14.04 -2.92 29.80
CA HIS A 456 14.77 -2.17 30.81
C HIS A 456 13.83 -1.40 31.73
N SER A 457 12.89 -0.63 31.17
CA SER A 457 11.90 0.15 31.92
C SER A 457 11.06 -0.69 32.86
N LEU A 458 10.60 -1.87 32.42
CA LEU A 458 9.81 -2.78 33.27
C LEU A 458 10.55 -3.29 34.51
N ARG A 459 11.90 -3.23 34.53
CA ARG A 459 12.71 -3.58 35.71
C ARG A 459 12.96 -2.41 36.65
N THR A 460 12.76 -1.18 36.19
CA THR A 460 13.15 0.04 36.92
C THR A 460 11.95 0.82 37.45
N VAL A 461 10.82 0.80 36.75
CA VAL A 461 9.60 1.51 37.14
C VAL A 461 8.68 0.63 37.98
N GLN A 462 7.81 1.25 38.77
CA GLN A 462 6.74 0.55 39.48
C GLN A 462 5.42 0.76 38.75
N LEU A 463 4.77 -0.33 38.31
CA LEU A 463 3.47 -0.26 37.65
C LEU A 463 2.41 0.39 38.56
N TYR A 464 1.61 1.32 38.04
CA TYR A 464 0.67 2.11 38.83
C TYR A 464 -0.59 2.52 38.04
N GLY A 465 -1.05 3.76 38.11
CA GLY A 465 -2.19 4.26 37.35
C GLY A 465 -2.53 5.70 37.73
N PRO A 466 -3.64 6.26 37.21
CA PRO A 466 -4.58 5.67 36.23
C PRO A 466 -4.01 5.52 34.80
N THR A 467 -4.80 4.86 33.94
CA THR A 467 -4.58 4.68 32.49
C THR A 467 -5.03 5.95 31.75
N ASN A 468 -4.10 6.85 31.43
CA ASN A 468 -4.40 8.15 30.82
C ASN A 468 -3.74 8.28 29.44
N PHE A 469 -4.53 8.49 28.38
CA PHE A 469 -4.01 8.62 27.01
C PHE A 469 -3.81 10.07 26.58
N ALA A 470 -4.55 11.01 27.17
CA ALA A 470 -4.50 12.41 26.77
C ALA A 470 -3.08 13.00 26.77
N PRO A 471 -2.18 12.68 27.74
CA PRO A 471 -0.81 13.18 27.73
C PRO A 471 -0.02 12.76 26.48
N VAL A 472 0.03 11.45 26.19
CA VAL A 472 0.78 10.92 25.05
C VAL A 472 0.20 11.37 23.70
N VAL A 473 -1.13 11.42 23.57
CA VAL A 473 -1.79 11.94 22.36
C VAL A 473 -1.45 13.42 22.16
N THR A 474 -1.51 14.22 23.24
CA THR A 474 -1.19 15.65 23.18
C THR A 474 0.28 15.90 22.86
N HIS A 475 1.19 15.07 23.36
CA HIS A 475 2.61 15.17 23.04
C HIS A 475 2.85 14.96 21.54
N VAL A 476 2.36 13.86 20.98
CA VAL A 476 2.57 13.57 19.55
C VAL A 476 1.86 14.60 18.68
N ALA A 477 0.65 15.04 19.05
CA ALA A 477 -0.05 16.12 18.37
C ALA A 477 0.77 17.42 18.35
N ARG A 478 1.42 17.77 19.47
CA ARG A 478 2.30 18.97 19.52
C ARG A 478 3.46 18.85 18.54
N ASN A 479 4.08 17.67 18.44
CA ASN A 479 5.17 17.43 17.51
C ASN A 479 4.69 17.49 16.06
N ALA A 480 3.57 16.82 15.73
CA ALA A 480 2.94 16.86 14.41
C ALA A 480 2.53 18.29 13.99
N ALA A 481 2.18 19.16 14.95
CA ALA A 481 1.86 20.55 14.67
C ALA A 481 3.07 21.40 14.22
N THR A 482 4.31 20.95 14.46
CA THR A 482 5.52 21.71 14.09
C THR A 482 5.85 21.65 12.59
N VAL A 483 5.45 20.58 11.91
CA VAL A 483 5.74 20.33 10.49
C VAL A 483 4.46 19.85 9.82
N GLN A 484 3.82 20.75 9.06
CA GLN A 484 2.53 20.49 8.40
C GLN A 484 2.59 20.67 6.87
N ASP A 485 3.78 20.79 6.30
CA ASP A 485 4.03 20.96 4.86
C ASP A 485 3.89 19.66 4.05
N GLY A 486 3.48 18.57 4.72
CA GLY A 486 3.36 17.23 4.15
C GLY A 486 4.66 16.45 4.12
N SER A 487 5.74 16.98 4.68
CA SER A 487 7.02 16.26 4.71
C SER A 487 7.08 15.13 5.74
N GLN A 488 6.27 15.24 6.78
CA GLN A 488 6.20 14.30 7.90
C GLN A 488 4.74 14.00 8.22
N TYR A 489 4.47 12.74 8.54
CA TYR A 489 3.18 12.26 9.02
C TYR A 489 3.42 11.40 10.26
N SER A 490 2.79 11.71 11.38
CA SER A 490 3.05 11.04 12.66
C SER A 490 2.09 9.87 12.87
N VAL A 491 2.59 8.71 13.29
CA VAL A 491 1.76 7.57 13.69
C VAL A 491 2.08 7.22 15.14
N LEU A 492 1.09 7.37 16.02
CA LEU A 492 1.19 7.00 17.44
C LEU A 492 0.58 5.62 17.65
N LEU A 493 1.38 4.63 18.01
CA LEU A 493 0.92 3.32 18.50
C LEU A 493 0.78 3.33 20.02
N ILE A 494 -0.43 3.13 20.53
CA ILE A 494 -0.73 2.92 21.94
C ILE A 494 -1.02 1.43 22.16
N ILE A 495 -0.35 0.80 23.12
CA ILE A 495 -0.64 -0.57 23.53
C ILE A 495 -1.08 -0.54 24.99
N THR A 496 -2.27 -1.08 25.31
CA THR A 496 -2.90 -1.03 26.64
C THR A 496 -3.63 -2.32 26.99
N ASP A 497 -3.80 -2.62 28.27
CA ASP A 497 -4.60 -3.78 28.73
C ASP A 497 -6.07 -3.47 29.02
N GLY A 498 -6.47 -2.20 28.89
CA GLY A 498 -7.86 -1.78 28.92
C GLY A 498 -8.20 -0.75 29.99
N VAL A 499 -9.38 -0.15 29.81
CA VAL A 499 -10.00 0.90 30.62
C VAL A 499 -9.22 2.23 30.65
N ILE A 500 -9.59 3.12 29.72
CA ILE A 500 -9.16 4.51 29.72
C ILE A 500 -9.83 5.26 30.86
N SER A 501 -9.04 5.93 31.70
CA SER A 501 -9.52 6.69 32.85
C SER A 501 -9.84 8.15 32.51
N ASP A 502 -9.17 8.73 31.51
CA ASP A 502 -9.29 10.13 31.10
C ASP A 502 -10.06 10.31 29.78
N MET A 503 -11.15 9.55 29.60
CA MET A 503 -11.89 9.49 28.33
C MET A 503 -12.28 10.87 27.77
N ALA A 504 -12.75 11.80 28.61
CA ALA A 504 -13.15 13.13 28.16
C ALA A 504 -11.97 13.95 27.64
N GLN A 505 -10.83 13.90 28.33
CA GLN A 505 -9.59 14.57 27.95
C GLN A 505 -8.99 13.92 26.70
N THR A 506 -9.07 12.59 26.60
CA THR A 506 -8.62 11.83 25.43
C THR A 506 -9.43 12.19 24.19
N LYS A 507 -10.76 12.25 24.27
CA LYS A 507 -11.61 12.76 23.18
C LYS A 507 -11.27 14.20 22.80
N GLU A 508 -11.04 15.08 23.77
CA GLU A 508 -10.61 16.46 23.50
C GLU A 508 -9.25 16.51 22.78
N ALA A 509 -8.28 15.68 23.19
CA ALA A 509 -6.99 15.58 22.53
C ALA A 509 -7.11 15.06 21.09
N ILE A 510 -7.93 14.03 20.85
CA ILE A 510 -8.16 13.46 19.51
C ILE A 510 -8.86 14.47 18.60
N VAL A 511 -9.91 15.15 19.06
CA VAL A 511 -10.59 16.20 18.28
C VAL A 511 -9.65 17.35 17.91
N ASN A 512 -8.72 17.70 18.79
CA ASN A 512 -7.70 18.71 18.51
C ASN A 512 -6.60 18.21 17.56
N ALA A 513 -6.28 16.92 17.61
CA ALA A 513 -5.30 16.25 16.76
C ALA A 513 -5.83 15.96 15.35
N ALA A 514 -7.14 15.82 15.15
CA ALA A 514 -7.76 15.44 13.87
C ALA A 514 -7.43 16.38 12.68
N LYS A 515 -7.05 17.63 12.96
CA LYS A 515 -6.61 18.60 11.94
C LYS A 515 -5.11 18.53 11.60
N LEU A 516 -4.33 17.74 12.32
CA LEU A 516 -2.87 17.64 12.21
C LEU A 516 -2.46 16.42 11.39
N PRO A 517 -1.22 16.36 10.86
CA PRO A 517 -0.70 15.20 10.12
C PRO A 517 -0.38 14.05 11.09
N MET A 518 -1.40 13.47 11.72
CA MET A 518 -1.23 12.30 12.56
C MET A 518 -2.39 11.31 12.51
N SER A 519 -2.03 10.06 12.79
CA SER A 519 -2.91 8.93 13.09
C SER A 519 -2.54 8.31 14.43
N ILE A 520 -3.49 7.62 15.04
CA ILE A 520 -3.40 6.95 16.32
C ILE A 520 -3.86 5.51 16.11
N ILE A 521 -3.04 4.56 16.51
CA ILE A 521 -3.37 3.15 16.53
C ILE A 521 -3.46 2.74 18.00
N ILE A 522 -4.51 2.04 18.38
CA ILE A 522 -4.70 1.51 19.73
C ILE A 522 -4.81 -0.02 19.65
N ILE A 523 -3.89 -0.72 20.28
CA ILE A 523 -3.94 -2.18 20.41
C ILE A 523 -4.32 -2.54 21.84
N GLY A 524 -5.48 -3.18 21.99
CA GLY A 524 -5.97 -3.70 23.27
C GLY A 524 -5.45 -5.11 23.54
N VAL A 525 -4.65 -5.30 24.59
CA VAL A 525 -4.15 -6.62 25.02
C VAL A 525 -4.91 -7.14 26.25
N GLY A 526 -4.87 -8.45 26.48
CA GLY A 526 -5.56 -9.05 27.63
C GLY A 526 -7.05 -9.30 27.39
N GLN A 527 -7.81 -9.38 28.48
CA GLN A 527 -9.21 -9.85 28.51
C GLN A 527 -10.20 -8.78 29.01
N ALA A 528 -9.78 -7.52 29.07
CA ALA A 528 -10.67 -6.42 29.47
C ALA A 528 -11.80 -6.17 28.47
N GLU A 529 -12.79 -5.40 28.90
CA GLU A 529 -13.83 -4.84 28.02
C GLU A 529 -13.27 -3.60 27.33
N PHE A 530 -13.47 -3.52 26.01
CA PHE A 530 -12.87 -2.49 25.15
C PHE A 530 -13.89 -1.51 24.56
N ASP A 531 -15.10 -1.42 25.13
CA ASP A 531 -16.17 -0.53 24.64
C ASP A 531 -15.71 0.93 24.51
N ALA A 532 -14.89 1.37 25.48
CA ALA A 532 -14.24 2.69 25.48
C ALA A 532 -13.35 2.91 24.24
N MET A 533 -12.64 1.90 23.79
CA MET A 533 -11.73 2.00 22.65
C MET A 533 -12.50 1.92 21.32
N VAL A 534 -13.56 1.10 21.27
CA VAL A 534 -14.49 1.05 20.13
C VAL A 534 -15.17 2.41 19.94
N GLU A 535 -15.53 3.10 21.03
CA GLU A 535 -16.05 4.47 20.95
C GLU A 535 -15.02 5.47 20.39
N LEU A 536 -13.73 5.22 20.60
CA LEU A 536 -12.66 6.07 20.07
C LEU A 536 -12.34 5.80 18.60
N ASP A 537 -12.71 4.64 18.05
CA ASP A 537 -12.39 4.24 16.68
C ASP A 537 -13.04 5.16 15.63
N GLY A 538 -14.16 5.79 15.95
CA GLY A 538 -14.76 6.83 15.10
C GLY A 538 -15.52 6.33 13.86
N ASP A 539 -15.41 5.04 13.52
CA ASP A 539 -16.07 4.36 12.39
C ASP A 539 -17.59 4.56 12.35
N ASP A 540 -18.27 4.25 13.45
CA ASP A 540 -19.74 4.37 13.54
C ASP A 540 -20.17 5.82 13.80
N VAL A 541 -19.44 6.51 14.69
CA VAL A 541 -19.77 7.85 15.17
C VAL A 541 -18.51 8.68 15.29
N ARG A 542 -18.39 9.71 14.45
CA ARG A 542 -17.28 10.66 14.49
C ARG A 542 -17.12 11.26 15.89
N ILE A 543 -15.91 11.13 16.46
CA ILE A 543 -15.62 11.61 17.81
C ILE A 543 -15.95 13.09 17.94
N SER A 544 -16.56 13.46 19.07
CA SER A 544 -16.81 14.85 19.43
C SER A 544 -16.40 15.14 20.87
N SER A 545 -16.03 16.39 21.12
CA SER A 545 -15.76 16.90 22.46
C SER A 545 -16.23 18.35 22.55
N ARG A 546 -16.98 18.67 23.61
CA ARG A 546 -17.55 20.02 23.88
C ARG A 546 -18.29 20.64 22.67
N GLY A 547 -19.03 19.80 21.93
CA GLY A 547 -19.81 20.24 20.75
C GLY A 547 -18.99 20.45 19.47
N LYS A 548 -17.67 20.19 19.49
CA LYS A 548 -16.82 20.18 18.29
C LYS A 548 -16.62 18.73 17.82
N LEU A 549 -16.88 18.48 16.54
CA LEU A 549 -16.59 17.21 15.87
C LEU A 549 -15.14 17.16 15.40
N ALA A 550 -14.52 15.98 15.43
CA ALA A 550 -13.24 15.71 14.79
C ALA A 550 -13.37 15.90 13.26
N GLU A 551 -12.41 16.60 12.66
CA GLU A 551 -12.44 16.92 11.22
C GLU A 551 -12.24 15.69 10.33
N ARG A 552 -11.53 14.68 10.83
CA ARG A 552 -11.22 13.41 10.16
C ARG A 552 -11.24 12.28 11.18
N ASP A 553 -11.32 11.06 10.68
CA ASP A 553 -10.98 9.90 11.49
C ASP A 553 -9.49 9.74 11.55
N ILE A 554 -8.98 9.48 12.75
CA ILE A 554 -7.55 9.34 12.99
C ILE A 554 -7.23 8.24 14.01
N VAL A 555 -8.21 7.50 14.49
CA VAL A 555 -8.00 6.42 15.46
C VAL A 555 -8.33 5.11 14.77
N GLN A 556 -7.49 4.10 14.98
CA GLN A 556 -7.77 2.71 14.63
C GLN A 556 -7.65 1.87 15.90
N PHE A 557 -8.68 1.13 16.28
CA PHE A 557 -8.66 0.22 17.41
C PHE A 557 -8.65 -1.25 16.96
N VAL A 558 -7.73 -2.03 17.51
CA VAL A 558 -7.66 -3.48 17.26
C VAL A 558 -7.46 -4.26 18.57
N PRO A 559 -8.39 -5.16 18.93
CA PRO A 559 -8.19 -6.07 20.06
C PRO A 559 -7.22 -7.20 19.69
N PHE A 560 -6.07 -7.27 20.35
CA PHE A 560 -5.03 -8.27 20.09
C PHE A 560 -5.53 -9.72 20.26
N ARG A 561 -6.48 -9.94 21.18
CA ARG A 561 -7.01 -11.27 21.51
C ARG A 561 -7.67 -11.98 20.32
N ASP A 562 -8.16 -11.22 19.35
CA ASP A 562 -8.86 -11.76 18.16
C ASP A 562 -7.90 -12.47 17.20
N TYR A 563 -6.60 -12.25 17.38
CA TYR A 563 -5.54 -12.81 16.54
C TYR A 563 -4.77 -13.93 17.24
N VAL A 564 -4.94 -14.12 18.54
CA VAL A 564 -4.21 -15.18 19.27
C VAL A 564 -4.92 -16.53 19.06
N ASP A 565 -4.51 -17.25 18.02
CA ASP A 565 -5.08 -18.58 17.73
C ASP A 565 -4.56 -19.65 18.71
N ARG A 566 -5.44 -20.58 19.12
CA ARG A 566 -5.11 -21.72 20.01
C ARG A 566 -4.21 -22.76 19.34
N THR A 567 -4.06 -22.68 18.02
CA THR A 567 -3.31 -23.63 17.19
C THR A 567 -1.79 -23.37 17.15
N GLY A 568 -1.31 -22.24 17.70
CA GLY A 568 0.12 -21.95 17.86
C GLY A 568 0.84 -21.45 16.59
N ASN A 569 0.13 -21.15 15.50
CA ASN A 569 0.74 -20.54 14.32
C ASN A 569 0.86 -19.01 14.47
N HIS A 570 1.79 -18.58 15.33
CA HIS A 570 2.01 -17.18 15.68
C HIS A 570 2.32 -16.27 14.49
N VAL A 571 2.83 -16.82 13.38
CA VAL A 571 3.24 -16.01 12.22
C VAL A 571 2.02 -15.46 11.47
N LEU A 572 1.06 -16.34 11.18
CA LEU A 572 -0.17 -16.00 10.47
C LEU A 572 -1.05 -15.05 11.28
N SER A 573 -1.10 -15.24 12.59
CA SER A 573 -1.80 -14.33 13.50
C SER A 573 -1.22 -12.92 13.50
N MET A 574 0.11 -12.80 13.52
CA MET A 574 0.77 -11.49 13.56
C MET A 574 0.65 -10.76 12.22
N ALA A 575 0.68 -11.49 11.09
CA ALA A 575 0.41 -10.90 9.79
C ALA A 575 -1.02 -10.33 9.69
N ARG A 576 -2.03 -11.06 10.20
CA ARG A 576 -3.42 -10.58 10.25
C ARG A 576 -3.59 -9.38 11.17
N LEU A 577 -2.96 -9.41 12.36
CA LEU A 577 -2.96 -8.27 13.28
C LEU A 577 -2.38 -7.03 12.60
N ALA A 578 -1.19 -7.14 12.00
CA ALA A 578 -0.54 -6.02 11.34
C ALA A 578 -1.37 -5.48 10.17
N ARG A 579 -2.01 -6.39 9.40
CA ARG A 579 -2.93 -6.05 8.33
C ARG A 579 -4.07 -5.14 8.82
N ASP A 580 -4.79 -5.58 9.84
CA ASP A 580 -5.99 -4.89 10.33
C ASP A 580 -5.62 -3.61 11.12
N VAL A 581 -4.44 -3.56 11.74
CA VAL A 581 -3.91 -2.38 12.42
C VAL A 581 -3.46 -1.27 11.47
N LEU A 582 -2.86 -1.63 10.34
CA LEU A 582 -2.24 -0.67 9.41
C LEU A 582 -3.14 -0.29 8.23
N ALA A 583 -4.29 -0.95 8.06
CA ALA A 583 -5.18 -0.81 6.91
C ALA A 583 -5.58 0.65 6.62
N GLU A 584 -5.84 1.45 7.66
CA GLU A 584 -6.38 2.80 7.48
C GLU A 584 -5.33 3.90 7.26
N ILE A 585 -4.08 3.65 7.62
CA ILE A 585 -3.03 4.68 7.61
C ILE A 585 -2.86 5.32 6.22
N PRO A 586 -2.83 4.55 5.09
CA PRO A 586 -2.75 5.15 3.76
C PRO A 586 -3.86 6.15 3.47
N ASP A 587 -5.11 5.80 3.78
CA ASP A 587 -6.28 6.63 3.51
C ASP A 587 -6.34 7.84 4.45
N GLN A 588 -6.02 7.66 5.73
CA GLN A 588 -5.94 8.75 6.70
C GLN A 588 -4.85 9.78 6.32
N LEU A 589 -3.72 9.33 5.76
CA LEU A 589 -2.66 10.20 5.23
C LEU A 589 -3.12 10.95 3.99
N VAL A 590 -3.62 10.24 2.97
CA VAL A 590 -4.06 10.85 1.71
C VAL A 590 -5.20 11.83 1.96
N SER A 591 -6.15 11.49 2.83
CA SER A 591 -7.25 12.35 3.27
C SER A 591 -6.75 13.65 3.90
N TYR A 592 -5.75 13.58 4.80
CA TYR A 592 -5.11 14.77 5.38
C TYR A 592 -4.47 15.63 4.29
N MET A 593 -3.62 15.05 3.43
CA MET A 593 -2.90 15.80 2.40
C MET A 593 -3.86 16.50 1.44
N LYS A 594 -4.93 15.80 1.03
CA LYS A 594 -5.99 16.34 0.17
C LYS A 594 -6.73 17.49 0.85
N ALA A 595 -7.12 17.33 2.11
CA ALA A 595 -7.82 18.37 2.87
C ALA A 595 -6.98 19.65 3.04
N GLN A 596 -5.65 19.51 3.14
CA GLN A 596 -4.72 20.64 3.23
C GLN A 596 -4.25 21.18 1.87
N GLY A 597 -4.68 20.59 0.75
CA GLY A 597 -4.24 20.98 -0.60
C GLY A 597 -2.76 20.70 -0.87
N ILE A 598 -2.16 19.78 -0.11
CA ILE A 598 -0.76 19.36 -0.25
C ILE A 598 -0.67 18.39 -1.42
N ARG A 599 0.30 18.62 -2.33
CA ARG A 599 0.59 17.70 -3.43
C ARG A 599 1.89 16.94 -3.15
N PRO A 600 2.03 15.70 -3.67
CA PRO A 600 3.29 14.98 -3.63
C PRO A 600 4.44 15.81 -4.20
N ARG A 601 5.58 15.80 -3.52
CA ARG A 601 6.79 16.48 -3.99
C ARG A 601 7.44 15.67 -5.11
N SER A 602 8.20 16.35 -5.96
CA SER A 602 9.03 15.66 -6.95
C SER A 602 10.02 14.73 -6.23
N PRO A 603 10.24 13.50 -6.73
CA PRO A 603 11.25 12.61 -6.17
C PRO A 603 12.61 13.31 -6.13
N PRO A 604 13.44 13.09 -5.09
CA PRO A 604 14.81 13.58 -5.07
C PRO A 604 15.54 13.10 -6.33
N LEU A 605 16.13 14.02 -7.09
CA LEU A 605 16.94 13.67 -8.25
C LEU A 605 18.04 12.71 -7.81
N ALA A 606 18.14 11.55 -8.47
CA ALA A 606 19.26 10.65 -8.25
C ALA A 606 20.57 11.43 -8.48
N PRO A 607 21.62 11.22 -7.65
CA PRO A 607 22.92 11.82 -7.92
C PRO A 607 23.34 11.44 -9.34
N ALA A 608 23.57 12.44 -10.19
CA ALA A 608 23.96 12.23 -11.58
C ALA A 608 25.24 11.39 -11.60
N HIS A 609 25.16 10.18 -12.16
CA HIS A 609 26.35 9.36 -12.38
C HIS A 609 27.21 10.04 -13.45
N SER A 610 28.40 10.50 -13.04
CA SER A 610 29.47 10.84 -13.98
C SER A 610 29.75 9.63 -14.86
N ALA A 611 29.63 9.81 -16.18
CA ALA A 611 30.05 8.80 -17.14
C ALA A 611 31.51 8.36 -16.84
N PRO A 612 31.85 7.08 -17.01
CA PRO A 612 33.23 6.64 -16.80
C PRO A 612 34.16 7.42 -17.74
N GLU A 613 35.09 8.18 -17.16
CA GLU A 613 36.17 8.79 -17.92
C GLU A 613 36.93 7.67 -18.65
N SER A 614 36.99 7.81 -19.98
CA SER A 614 37.86 7.02 -20.85
C SER A 614 39.27 7.00 -20.24
N PRO A 615 39.95 5.84 -20.14
CA PRO A 615 41.28 5.79 -19.55
C PRO A 615 42.22 6.73 -20.32
N ALA A 616 42.74 7.73 -19.60
CA ALA A 616 43.69 8.68 -20.12
C ALA A 616 44.89 7.93 -20.71
N ARG A 617 45.17 8.17 -22.00
CA ARG A 617 46.40 7.70 -22.64
C ARG A 617 47.59 8.22 -21.82
N THR A 618 48.39 7.32 -21.30
CA THR A 618 49.70 7.63 -20.71
C THR A 618 50.55 8.36 -21.75
N PRO A 619 51.06 9.58 -21.44
CA PRO A 619 52.00 10.26 -22.32
C PRO A 619 53.36 9.54 -22.29
N PRO A 620 54.11 9.53 -23.40
CA PRO A 620 55.43 8.89 -23.44
C PRO A 620 56.42 9.65 -22.54
N ALA A 621 57.28 8.90 -21.86
CA ALA A 621 58.32 9.41 -20.99
C ALA A 621 59.25 10.38 -21.73
N SER A 622 59.51 11.54 -21.12
CA SER A 622 60.47 12.52 -21.62
C SER A 622 61.91 12.13 -21.23
N PRO A 623 62.93 12.47 -22.04
CA PRO A 623 64.30 12.02 -21.83
C PRO A 623 64.99 12.79 -20.70
N LEU A 624 65.81 12.08 -19.93
CA LEU A 624 66.77 12.65 -18.98
C LEU A 624 67.78 13.56 -19.71
N HIS A 625 67.84 14.82 -19.28
CA HIS A 625 68.99 15.69 -19.52
C HIS A 625 69.62 16.13 -18.19
N THR A 626 70.83 15.59 -18.01
CA THR A 626 71.94 15.99 -17.15
C THR A 626 72.28 17.48 -17.23
N HIS A 627 72.71 18.07 -16.12
CA HIS A 627 73.69 19.15 -15.91
C HIS A 627 73.60 19.52 -14.41
N ILE A 628 74.62 19.53 -13.54
CA ILE A 628 76.09 19.57 -13.58
C ILE A 628 76.60 18.78 -12.36
#